data_AF-A0A1C4UYC6-F1
#
_entry.id   AF-A0A1C4UYC6-F1
#
_cell.length_a   1.000
_cell.length_b   1.000
_cell.length_c   1.000
_cell.angle_alpha   90.00
_cell.angle_beta   90.00
_cell.angle_gamma   90.00
#
_symmetry.space_group_name_H-M   'P 1'
#
loop_
_entity.id
_entity.type
_entity.pdbx_description
1 polymer ?
#
loop_
_entity_poly.entity_id
_entity_poly.type
_entity_poly.pdbx_seq_one_letter_code
_entity_poly.pdbx_strand_id
1 'polypeptide(L)'
;MALTGPPAAIPGREDPPDRSPAPPPSGAATEPASQTTPAPPRERPGGLASAVARIRVSTVFAILAISPLMRMAALRYAVPPGLPSRTGCDACGAPVGLTRPWPALGPAALCGHCRARVGPPPVTVEVAVLAAAVLLALAGPPGGALPALIWWLGWTIPAILVDLAVHRLPDRLTLPAAAGTWLLLGVAALDADPGHWLRAVIGGAGLALFFASTAVLLGRRGFGLGDAKLALSVGALLGWYGWPVLLFGLVLTFGLSALVSLGLLATRRANWSTHLPFGPFLLLGTTAALLLAT
;
A
#
# COMPACT_ATOMS: atom_id res chain seq x y z
N MET A 1 25.19 110.50 -30.04
CA MET A 1 24.69 109.28 -29.38
C MET A 1 24.68 108.20 -30.45
N ALA A 2 25.54 107.20 -30.32
CA ALA A 2 25.95 106.27 -31.38
C ALA A 2 25.64 104.81 -31.01
N LEU A 3 25.75 103.93 -32.02
CA LEU A 3 25.92 102.46 -32.01
C LEU A 3 24.61 101.64 -31.97
N THR A 4 24.16 100.96 -33.05
CA THR A 4 24.64 99.73 -33.76
C THR A 4 24.53 98.42 -32.97
N GLY A 5 23.83 97.44 -33.56
CA GLY A 5 23.93 96.00 -33.23
C GLY A 5 23.09 95.15 -34.20
N PRO A 6 23.68 94.24 -35.01
CA PRO A 6 22.95 93.38 -35.95
C PRO A 6 22.43 92.07 -35.30
N PRO A 7 21.39 91.41 -35.87
CA PRO A 7 20.88 90.13 -35.38
C PRO A 7 21.74 88.92 -35.83
N ALA A 8 21.84 87.94 -34.92
CA ALA A 8 22.66 86.74 -35.04
C ALA A 8 22.13 85.70 -36.05
N ALA A 9 23.07 84.98 -36.66
CA ALA A 9 22.86 83.93 -37.65
C ALA A 9 22.50 82.58 -37.00
N ILE A 10 21.55 81.86 -37.61
CA ILE A 10 21.27 80.44 -37.37
C ILE A 10 21.78 79.66 -38.59
N PRO A 11 22.84 78.83 -38.47
CA PRO A 11 23.18 77.86 -39.50
C PRO A 11 22.61 76.50 -39.12
N GLY A 12 21.71 75.99 -39.96
CA GLY A 12 21.23 74.62 -39.85
C GLY A 12 20.70 74.17 -41.19
N ARG A 13 21.43 73.25 -41.85
CA ARG A 13 20.96 72.07 -42.60
C ARG A 13 22.07 71.61 -43.55
N GLU A 14 22.91 70.73 -43.06
CA GLU A 14 23.75 69.87 -43.92
C GLU A 14 23.06 68.52 -44.02
N ASP A 15 22.73 68.12 -45.25
CA ASP A 15 22.15 66.82 -45.56
C ASP A 15 23.20 65.71 -45.39
N PRO A 16 22.85 64.55 -44.81
CA PRO A 16 23.79 63.44 -44.65
C PRO A 16 24.07 62.73 -45.99
N PRO A 17 25.29 62.22 -46.20
CA PRO A 17 25.70 61.61 -47.45
C PRO A 17 25.07 60.22 -47.69
N ASP A 18 24.76 59.98 -48.96
CA ASP A 18 24.41 58.72 -49.60
C ASP A 18 25.37 57.57 -49.18
N ARG A 19 24.80 56.54 -48.57
CA ARG A 19 25.45 55.24 -48.34
C ARG A 19 24.49 54.14 -48.77
N SER A 20 24.55 53.80 -50.05
CA SER A 20 24.18 52.45 -50.50
C SER A 20 25.09 51.39 -49.85
N PRO A 21 24.58 50.16 -49.62
CA PRO A 21 25.12 49.25 -48.61
C PRO A 21 26.38 48.52 -49.06
N ALA A 22 27.34 48.41 -48.14
CA ALA A 22 28.49 47.52 -48.26
C ALA A 22 28.04 46.04 -48.26
N PRO A 23 28.75 45.15 -49.00
CA PRO A 23 28.48 43.71 -48.95
C PRO A 23 28.69 43.15 -47.52
N PRO A 24 27.94 42.11 -47.13
CA PRO A 24 27.89 41.65 -45.75
C PRO A 24 29.28 41.19 -45.28
N PRO A 25 29.72 41.58 -44.08
CA PRO A 25 30.85 40.91 -43.46
C PRO A 25 30.45 39.46 -43.24
N SER A 26 31.36 38.55 -43.59
CA SER A 26 31.32 37.12 -43.27
C SER A 26 31.30 36.97 -41.75
N GLY A 27 30.12 37.15 -41.17
CA GLY A 27 29.82 36.75 -39.81
C GLY A 27 29.95 35.25 -39.78
N ALA A 28 31.00 34.79 -39.11
CA ALA A 28 31.01 33.47 -38.52
C ALA A 28 29.64 33.27 -37.89
N ALA A 29 28.84 32.39 -38.50
CA ALA A 29 27.66 31.85 -37.89
C ALA A 29 28.18 31.10 -36.66
N THR A 30 28.24 31.79 -35.53
CA THR A 30 28.17 31.13 -34.24
C THR A 30 26.77 30.53 -34.24
N GLU A 31 26.67 29.29 -34.72
CA GLU A 31 25.52 28.44 -34.49
C GLU A 31 25.08 28.68 -33.05
N PRO A 32 23.80 28.96 -32.77
CA PRO A 32 23.33 28.85 -31.41
C PRO A 32 23.59 27.40 -31.03
N ALA A 33 24.61 27.19 -30.19
CA ALA A 33 24.95 25.89 -29.65
C ALA A 33 23.64 25.27 -29.21
N SER A 34 23.18 24.26 -29.96
CA SER A 34 22.02 23.50 -29.62
C SER A 34 22.31 22.96 -28.24
N GLN A 35 21.72 23.58 -27.22
CA GLN A 35 21.69 23.04 -25.89
C GLN A 35 20.84 21.77 -26.04
N THR A 36 21.50 20.67 -26.38
CA THR A 36 20.96 19.34 -26.19
C THR A 36 20.81 19.24 -24.68
N THR A 37 19.65 19.65 -24.18
CA THR A 37 19.19 19.28 -22.85
C THR A 37 19.48 17.80 -22.72
N PRO A 38 20.39 17.37 -21.81
CA PRO A 38 20.65 15.95 -21.64
C PRO A 38 19.29 15.33 -21.40
N ALA A 39 18.93 14.36 -22.26
CA ALA A 39 17.70 13.61 -22.09
C ALA A 39 17.63 13.19 -20.62
N PRO A 40 16.48 13.38 -19.93
CA PRO A 40 16.36 12.94 -18.55
C PRO A 40 16.84 11.48 -18.50
N PRO A 41 17.64 11.09 -17.50
CA PRO A 41 18.07 9.71 -17.38
C PRO A 41 16.81 8.87 -17.54
N ARG A 42 16.79 7.97 -18.53
CA ARG A 42 15.70 7.01 -18.67
C ARG A 42 15.70 6.22 -17.38
N GLU A 43 14.86 6.64 -16.43
CA GLU A 43 14.49 5.84 -15.29
C GLU A 43 14.02 4.54 -15.90
N ARG A 44 14.85 3.50 -15.76
CA ARG A 44 14.44 2.17 -16.16
C ARG A 44 13.20 1.92 -15.30
N PRO A 45 11.99 1.75 -15.88
CA PRO A 45 10.84 1.41 -15.08
C PRO A 45 11.26 0.20 -14.26
N GLY A 46 11.08 0.27 -12.94
CA GLY A 46 11.52 -0.75 -11.99
C GLY A 46 10.84 -2.07 -12.31
N GLY A 47 11.37 -2.79 -13.29
CA GLY A 47 10.80 -4.03 -13.77
C GLY A 47 10.89 -5.07 -12.68
N LEU A 48 9.99 -6.06 -12.75
CA LEU A 48 9.92 -7.16 -11.79
C LEU A 48 11.29 -7.79 -11.49
N ALA A 49 12.17 -7.88 -12.49
CA ALA A 49 13.55 -8.35 -12.36
C ALA A 49 14.42 -7.48 -11.42
N SER A 50 14.30 -6.15 -11.49
CA SER A 50 15.05 -5.22 -10.63
C SER A 50 14.51 -5.22 -9.19
N ALA A 51 13.19 -5.38 -9.01
CA ALA A 51 12.59 -5.51 -7.70
C ALA A 51 12.98 -6.83 -7.02
N VAL A 52 12.96 -7.94 -7.76
CA VAL A 52 13.45 -9.24 -7.28
C VAL A 52 14.93 -9.17 -6.94
N ALA A 53 15.76 -8.47 -7.73
CA ALA A 53 17.18 -8.28 -7.43
C ALA A 53 17.44 -7.45 -6.15
N ARG A 54 16.51 -6.57 -5.73
CA ARG A 54 16.59 -5.84 -4.46
C ARG A 54 16.29 -6.72 -3.24
N ILE A 55 15.53 -7.80 -3.42
CA ILE A 55 15.23 -8.75 -2.36
C ILE A 55 16.49 -9.58 -2.10
N ARG A 56 17.26 -9.18 -1.09
CA ARG A 56 18.39 -9.97 -0.63
C ARG A 56 17.89 -11.33 -0.15
N VAL A 57 18.62 -12.39 -0.48
CA VAL A 57 18.34 -13.76 -0.02
C VAL A 57 18.21 -13.79 1.51
N SER A 58 19.02 -13.01 2.23
CA SER A 58 18.91 -12.84 3.69
C SER A 58 17.54 -12.31 4.16
N THR A 59 16.91 -11.42 3.39
CA THR A 59 15.58 -10.90 3.67
C THR A 59 14.52 -11.98 3.46
N VAL A 60 14.65 -12.81 2.43
CA VAL A 60 13.76 -13.97 2.23
C VAL A 60 13.85 -14.93 3.41
N PHE A 61 15.05 -15.26 3.87
CA PHE A 61 15.24 -16.14 5.04
C PHE A 61 14.68 -15.54 6.33
N ALA A 62 14.90 -14.24 6.58
CA ALA A 62 14.34 -13.55 7.75
C ALA A 62 12.80 -13.55 7.72
N ILE A 63 12.22 -13.38 6.54
CA ILE A 63 10.77 -13.39 6.32
C ILE A 63 10.18 -14.79 6.51
N LEU A 64 10.84 -15.83 5.99
CA LEU A 64 10.42 -17.23 6.18
C LEU A 64 10.54 -17.67 7.65
N ALA A 65 11.44 -17.08 8.43
CA ALA A 65 11.55 -17.35 9.86
C ALA A 65 10.31 -16.87 10.65
N ILE A 66 9.53 -15.94 10.11
CA ILE A 66 8.29 -15.43 10.72
C ILE A 66 7.08 -16.33 10.39
N SER A 67 7.11 -17.08 9.28
CA SER A 67 6.05 -18.00 8.86
C SER A 67 5.53 -18.99 9.94
N PRO A 68 6.37 -19.63 10.78
CA PRO A 68 5.87 -20.48 11.87
C PRO A 68 5.06 -19.72 12.93
N LEU A 69 5.40 -18.46 13.21
CA LEU A 69 4.63 -17.61 14.13
C LEU A 69 3.27 -17.24 13.54
N MET A 70 3.23 -16.90 12.25
CA MET A 70 2.01 -16.61 11.52
C MET A 70 1.06 -17.81 11.50
N ARG A 71 1.60 -19.02 11.31
CA ARG A 71 0.84 -20.28 11.43
C ARG A 71 0.31 -20.50 12.83
N MET A 72 1.12 -20.26 13.85
CA MET A 72 0.69 -20.40 15.24
C MET A 72 -0.50 -19.46 15.51
N ALA A 73 -0.42 -18.21 15.06
CA ALA A 73 -1.52 -17.25 15.21
C ALA A 73 -2.78 -17.74 14.48
N ALA A 74 -2.65 -18.16 13.21
CA ALA A 74 -3.78 -18.69 12.44
C ALA A 74 -4.42 -19.91 13.12
N LEU A 75 -3.59 -20.85 13.61
CA LEU A 75 -4.03 -22.07 14.29
C LEU A 75 -4.73 -21.78 15.62
N ARG A 76 -4.21 -20.84 16.42
CA ARG A 76 -4.78 -20.48 17.73
C ARG A 76 -6.11 -19.73 17.63
N TYR A 77 -6.27 -18.91 16.58
CA TYR A 77 -7.42 -18.01 16.45
C TYR A 77 -8.50 -18.49 15.45
N ALA A 78 -8.22 -19.51 14.62
CA ALA A 78 -9.22 -20.16 13.76
C ALA A 78 -10.15 -21.08 14.56
N VAL A 79 -10.93 -20.49 15.48
CA VAL A 79 -11.90 -21.18 16.33
C VAL A 79 -13.28 -20.50 16.18
N PRO A 80 -14.40 -21.28 16.16
CA PRO A 80 -15.74 -20.72 16.12
C PRO A 80 -16.03 -19.72 17.26
N PRO A 81 -16.99 -18.80 17.05
CA PRO A 81 -17.34 -17.79 18.05
C PRO A 81 -17.84 -18.44 19.35
N GLY A 82 -17.45 -17.88 20.49
CA GLY A 82 -17.84 -18.35 21.83
C GLY A 82 -16.91 -19.40 22.44
N LEU A 83 -15.96 -19.94 21.68
CA LEU A 83 -14.97 -20.90 22.18
C LEU A 83 -13.63 -20.22 22.52
N PRO A 84 -12.89 -20.74 23.51
CA PRO A 84 -11.54 -20.26 23.82
C PRO A 84 -10.57 -20.54 22.66
N SER A 85 -9.47 -19.78 22.61
CA SER A 85 -8.41 -19.98 21.61
C SER A 85 -7.86 -21.41 21.64
N ARG A 86 -7.61 -22.00 20.48
CA ARG A 86 -7.13 -23.37 20.35
C ARG A 86 -5.76 -23.52 21.01
N THR A 87 -5.62 -24.48 21.92
CA THR A 87 -4.36 -24.81 22.62
C THR A 87 -3.79 -26.17 22.22
N GLY A 88 -4.57 -27.01 21.54
CA GLY A 88 -4.20 -28.35 21.14
C GLY A 88 -4.80 -28.79 19.80
N CYS A 89 -4.52 -30.02 19.40
CA CYS A 89 -5.09 -30.63 18.21
C CYS A 89 -6.54 -31.09 18.47
N ASP A 90 -7.47 -30.72 17.60
CA ASP A 90 -8.89 -31.12 17.72
C ASP A 90 -9.12 -32.64 17.65
N ALA A 91 -8.20 -33.38 17.00
CA ALA A 91 -8.35 -34.82 16.81
C ALA A 91 -7.79 -35.66 17.97
N CYS A 92 -6.75 -35.18 18.67
CA CYS A 92 -6.05 -35.98 19.69
C CYS A 92 -5.74 -35.25 21.00
N GLY A 93 -6.09 -33.96 21.12
CA GLY A 93 -5.82 -33.15 22.30
C GLY A 93 -4.36 -32.80 22.54
N ALA A 94 -3.41 -33.29 21.72
CA ALA A 94 -1.99 -33.00 21.91
C ALA A 94 -1.73 -31.48 21.88
N PRO A 95 -0.94 -30.92 22.82
CA PRO A 95 -0.70 -29.49 22.88
C PRO A 95 0.05 -29.00 21.64
N VAL A 96 -0.42 -27.91 21.05
CA VAL A 96 0.21 -27.28 19.89
C VAL A 96 0.77 -25.93 20.34
N GLY A 97 2.10 -25.83 20.35
CA GLY A 97 2.80 -24.70 20.96
C GLY A 97 4.21 -24.51 20.41
N LEU A 98 4.86 -23.41 20.79
CA LEU A 98 6.25 -23.14 20.40
C LEU A 98 7.25 -24.12 21.04
N THR A 99 6.83 -24.86 22.07
CA THR A 99 7.63 -25.88 22.75
C THR A 99 7.90 -27.11 21.88
N ARG A 100 6.98 -27.44 20.96
CA ARG A 100 7.14 -28.49 19.94
C ARG A 100 6.64 -27.96 18.59
N PRO A 101 7.43 -27.10 17.92
CA PRO A 101 6.97 -26.37 16.74
C PRO A 101 6.80 -27.28 15.52
N TRP A 102 7.60 -28.32 15.38
CA TRP A 102 7.52 -29.25 14.25
C TRP A 102 6.70 -30.50 14.62
N PRO A 103 5.83 -31.00 13.74
CA PRO A 103 5.48 -30.55 12.38
C PRO A 103 4.31 -29.53 12.30
N ALA A 104 3.75 -29.12 13.44
CA ALA A 104 2.52 -28.31 13.49
C ALA A 104 2.66 -26.90 12.91
N LEU A 105 3.83 -26.27 13.07
CA LEU A 105 4.18 -24.97 12.52
C LEU A 105 4.99 -25.06 11.21
N GLY A 106 5.19 -26.28 10.71
CA GLY A 106 5.78 -26.52 9.41
C GLY A 106 4.80 -26.25 8.26
N PRO A 107 5.29 -26.24 7.01
CA PRO A 107 4.47 -26.00 5.83
C PRO A 107 3.35 -27.01 5.63
N ALA A 108 3.50 -28.23 6.14
CA ALA A 108 2.44 -29.24 6.09
C ALA A 108 1.30 -28.97 7.09
N ALA A 109 1.55 -28.18 8.16
CA ALA A 109 0.62 -27.88 9.24
C ALA A 109 -0.06 -29.12 9.84
N LEU A 110 0.74 -30.15 10.17
CA LEU A 110 0.27 -31.44 10.68
C LEU A 110 0.55 -31.58 12.17
N CYS A 111 -0.35 -32.24 12.90
CA CYS A 111 -0.11 -32.59 14.29
C CYS A 111 1.10 -33.55 14.41
N GLY A 112 1.98 -33.31 15.40
CA GLY A 112 3.12 -34.19 15.67
C GLY A 112 2.75 -35.56 16.25
N HIS A 113 1.52 -35.72 16.76
CA HIS A 113 1.06 -36.97 17.35
C HIS A 113 0.20 -37.78 16.37
N CYS A 114 -0.95 -37.22 15.94
CA CYS A 114 -1.90 -37.94 15.08
C CYS A 114 -1.79 -37.61 13.59
N ARG A 115 -0.87 -36.71 13.19
CA ARG A 115 -0.73 -36.20 11.80
C ARG A 115 -1.99 -35.58 11.19
N ALA A 116 -3.04 -35.32 11.97
CA ALA A 116 -4.19 -34.55 11.49
C ALA A 116 -3.76 -33.13 11.11
N ARG A 117 -4.40 -32.55 10.09
CA ARG A 117 -4.16 -31.16 9.69
C ARG A 117 -4.69 -30.23 10.78
N VAL A 118 -3.82 -29.37 11.32
CA VAL A 118 -4.15 -28.46 12.42
C VAL A 118 -4.18 -27.00 12.00
N GLY A 119 -3.61 -26.65 10.85
CA GLY A 119 -3.52 -25.27 10.38
C GLY A 119 -3.97 -25.07 8.93
N PRO A 120 -3.63 -23.90 8.35
CA PRO A 120 -3.97 -23.55 6.97
C PRO A 120 -3.48 -24.60 5.95
N PRO A 121 -4.03 -24.60 4.72
CA PRO A 121 -3.53 -25.44 3.64
C PRO A 121 -2.02 -25.21 3.43
N PRO A 122 -1.30 -26.24 2.95
CA PRO A 122 0.14 -26.19 2.95
C PRO A 122 0.67 -25.08 2.03
N VAL A 123 1.81 -24.48 2.40
CA VAL A 123 2.51 -23.42 1.65
C VAL A 123 1.76 -22.08 1.53
N THR A 124 0.49 -21.99 1.95
CA THR A 124 -0.32 -20.76 1.83
C THR A 124 0.30 -19.55 2.52
N VAL A 125 0.86 -19.76 3.72
CA VAL A 125 1.50 -18.70 4.51
C VAL A 125 2.77 -18.21 3.82
N GLU A 126 3.62 -19.10 3.31
CA GLU A 126 4.83 -18.74 2.59
C GLU A 126 4.50 -17.98 1.31
N VAL A 127 3.51 -18.43 0.54
CA VAL A 127 3.11 -17.72 -0.68
C VAL A 127 2.60 -16.33 -0.34
N ALA A 128 1.74 -16.18 0.67
CA ALA A 128 1.21 -14.88 1.08
C ALA A 128 2.32 -13.93 1.56
N VAL A 129 3.25 -14.46 2.34
CA VAL A 129 4.38 -13.71 2.90
C VAL A 129 5.40 -13.33 1.81
N LEU A 130 5.73 -14.26 0.89
CA LEU A 130 6.59 -13.98 -0.26
C LEU A 130 5.94 -12.98 -1.21
N ALA A 131 4.64 -13.09 -1.47
CA ALA A 131 3.91 -12.11 -2.24
C ALA A 131 4.02 -10.73 -1.58
N ALA A 132 3.72 -10.61 -0.29
CA ALA A 132 3.87 -9.35 0.45
C ALA A 132 5.30 -8.78 0.37
N ALA A 133 6.33 -9.62 0.46
CA ALA A 133 7.73 -9.21 0.33
C ALA A 133 8.06 -8.68 -1.08
N VAL A 134 7.58 -9.36 -2.13
CA VAL A 134 7.73 -8.92 -3.51
C VAL A 134 7.00 -7.61 -3.75
N LEU A 135 5.79 -7.45 -3.22
CA LEU A 135 5.03 -6.20 -3.30
C LEU A 135 5.78 -5.05 -2.61
N LEU A 136 6.27 -5.26 -1.39
CA LEU A 136 7.12 -4.26 -0.70
C LEU A 136 8.37 -3.90 -1.51
N ALA A 137 8.99 -4.88 -2.17
CA ALA A 137 10.17 -4.63 -3.00
C ALA A 137 9.85 -3.93 -4.33
N LEU A 138 8.64 -4.10 -4.86
CA LEU A 138 8.14 -3.43 -6.07
C LEU A 138 7.75 -1.98 -5.79
N ALA A 139 7.07 -1.72 -4.68
CA ALA A 139 6.63 -0.38 -4.26
C ALA A 139 7.80 0.62 -4.01
N GLY A 140 9.05 0.15 -3.98
CA GLY A 140 10.21 0.99 -3.62
C GLY A 140 10.18 1.40 -2.14
N PRO A 141 11.14 2.21 -1.63
CA PRO A 141 11.12 2.69 -0.25
C PRO A 141 10.13 3.87 -0.11
N PRO A 142 8.93 3.66 0.47
CA PRO A 142 7.94 4.71 0.56
C PRO A 142 8.15 5.50 1.87
N GLY A 143 9.01 6.51 1.83
CA GLY A 143 9.17 7.51 2.90
C GLY A 143 9.17 6.96 4.35
N GLY A 144 8.68 7.76 5.30
CA GLY A 144 8.56 7.36 6.70
C GLY A 144 7.48 6.30 6.98
N ALA A 145 6.63 5.95 6.02
CA ALA A 145 5.47 5.07 6.21
C ALA A 145 5.80 3.57 6.04
N LEU A 146 6.99 3.21 5.54
CA LEU A 146 7.42 1.82 5.37
C LEU A 146 7.28 0.96 6.64
N PRO A 147 7.70 1.42 7.84
CA PRO A 147 7.58 0.62 9.06
C PRO A 147 6.11 0.31 9.38
N ALA A 148 5.21 1.27 9.15
CA ALA A 148 3.78 1.09 9.37
C ALA A 148 3.20 0.02 8.43
N LEU A 149 3.63 -0.01 7.16
CA LEU A 149 3.19 -1.01 6.19
C LEU A 149 3.72 -2.41 6.53
N ILE A 150 4.99 -2.54 6.93
CA ILE A 150 5.58 -3.83 7.34
C ILE A 150 4.87 -4.36 8.58
N TRP A 151 4.66 -3.50 9.58
CA TRP A 151 3.90 -3.84 10.78
C TRP A 151 2.51 -4.33 10.41
N TRP A 152 1.79 -3.56 9.60
CA TRP A 152 0.44 -3.88 9.17
C TRP A 152 0.37 -5.25 8.47
N LEU A 153 1.23 -5.51 7.48
CA LEU A 153 1.29 -6.80 6.77
C LEU A 153 1.57 -7.97 7.72
N GLY A 154 2.44 -7.79 8.72
CA GLY A 154 2.74 -8.81 9.73
C GLY A 154 1.52 -9.25 10.54
N TRP A 155 0.56 -8.36 10.79
CA TRP A 155 -0.65 -8.68 11.55
C TRP A 155 -1.86 -9.02 10.68
N THR A 156 -1.95 -8.49 9.46
CA THR A 156 -3.10 -8.73 8.58
C THR A 156 -3.02 -10.04 7.82
N ILE A 157 -1.82 -10.51 7.43
CA ILE A 157 -1.65 -11.84 6.81
C ILE A 157 -2.24 -12.96 7.68
N PRO A 158 -1.90 -13.10 8.98
CA PRO A 158 -2.49 -14.14 9.82
C PRO A 158 -3.98 -13.89 10.08
N ALA A 159 -4.41 -12.62 10.16
CA ALA A 159 -5.83 -12.28 10.33
C ALA A 159 -6.68 -12.77 9.16
N ILE A 160 -6.17 -12.67 7.92
CA ILE A 160 -6.87 -13.12 6.71
C ILE A 160 -6.92 -14.64 6.62
N LEU A 161 -5.87 -15.33 7.07
CA LEU A 161 -5.91 -16.80 7.15
C LEU A 161 -6.98 -17.28 8.14
N VAL A 162 -7.17 -16.54 9.24
CA VAL A 162 -8.27 -16.78 10.18
C VAL A 162 -9.61 -16.44 9.52
N ASP A 163 -9.69 -15.31 8.80
CA ASP A 163 -10.91 -14.89 8.11
C ASP A 163 -11.38 -15.92 7.07
N LEU A 164 -10.47 -16.44 6.26
CA LEU A 164 -10.76 -17.48 5.28
C LEU A 164 -11.20 -18.81 5.92
N ALA A 165 -10.74 -19.10 7.14
CA ALA A 165 -11.05 -20.34 7.84
C ALA A 165 -12.39 -20.27 8.60
N VAL A 166 -12.67 -19.16 9.28
CA VAL A 166 -13.82 -19.05 10.20
C VAL A 166 -14.72 -17.83 9.95
N HIS A 167 -14.51 -17.09 8.85
CA HIS A 167 -15.26 -15.87 8.49
C HIS A 167 -15.33 -14.87 9.66
N ARG A 168 -14.19 -14.71 10.34
CA ARG A 168 -14.05 -13.84 11.50
C ARG A 168 -12.68 -13.19 11.56
N LEU A 169 -12.68 -11.88 11.77
CA LEU A 169 -11.49 -11.11 12.13
C LEU A 169 -11.36 -11.04 13.67
N PRO A 170 -10.34 -11.69 14.27
CA PRO A 170 -10.13 -11.64 15.71
C PRO A 170 -9.55 -10.28 16.12
N ASP A 171 -10.18 -9.65 17.12
CA ASP A 171 -9.73 -8.39 17.72
C ASP A 171 -8.27 -8.41 18.18
N ARG A 172 -7.79 -9.58 18.62
CA ARG A 172 -6.41 -9.78 19.06
C ARG A 172 -5.38 -9.63 17.94
N LEU A 173 -5.78 -9.66 16.66
CA LEU A 173 -4.90 -9.40 15.52
C LEU A 173 -5.17 -8.03 14.90
N THR A 174 -6.44 -7.60 14.83
CA THR A 174 -6.81 -6.32 14.19
C THR A 174 -6.46 -5.11 15.05
N LEU A 175 -6.58 -5.20 16.39
CA LEU A 175 -6.24 -4.09 17.27
C LEU A 175 -4.73 -3.79 17.30
N PRO A 176 -3.83 -4.77 17.43
CA PRO A 176 -2.39 -4.50 17.30
C PRO A 176 -2.02 -3.98 15.91
N ALA A 177 -2.65 -4.49 14.85
CA ALA A 177 -2.45 -3.99 13.49
C ALA A 177 -2.76 -2.48 13.41
N ALA A 178 -3.95 -2.07 13.87
CA ALA A 178 -4.36 -0.68 13.89
C ALA A 178 -3.47 0.18 14.81
N ALA A 179 -3.29 -0.23 16.07
CA ALA A 179 -2.52 0.54 17.04
C ALA A 179 -1.09 0.82 16.56
N GLY A 180 -0.38 -0.20 16.08
CA GLY A 180 0.98 0.00 15.58
C GLY A 180 1.03 0.77 14.27
N THR A 181 0.05 0.60 13.37
CA THR A 181 -0.04 1.41 12.13
C THR A 181 -0.17 2.89 12.47
N TRP A 182 -1.08 3.25 13.38
CA TRP A 182 -1.30 4.64 13.78
C TRP A 182 -0.11 5.21 14.54
N LEU A 183 0.51 4.43 15.42
CA LEU A 183 1.73 4.86 16.11
C LEU A 183 2.87 5.14 15.12
N LEU A 184 3.12 4.22 14.19
CA LEU A 184 4.23 4.33 13.25
C LEU A 184 4.00 5.43 12.21
N LEU A 185 2.75 5.64 11.76
CA LEU A 185 2.40 6.80 10.94
C LEU A 185 2.50 8.11 11.73
N GLY A 186 2.16 8.11 13.01
CA GLY A 186 2.31 9.27 13.88
C GLY A 186 3.79 9.64 14.10
N VAL A 187 4.66 8.65 14.26
CA VAL A 187 6.12 8.86 14.30
C VAL A 187 6.61 9.38 12.95
N ALA A 188 6.15 8.79 11.83
CA ALA A 188 6.50 9.25 10.50
C ALA A 188 6.04 10.69 10.21
N ALA A 189 4.96 11.13 10.87
CA ALA A 189 4.43 12.48 10.75
C ALA A 189 5.32 13.55 11.39
N LEU A 190 6.27 13.17 12.25
CA LEU A 190 7.22 14.12 12.86
C LEU A 190 8.14 14.76 11.82
N ASP A 191 8.46 14.01 10.75
CA ASP A 191 9.36 14.44 9.67
C ASP A 191 8.63 14.71 8.35
N ALA A 192 7.29 14.56 8.32
CA ALA A 192 6.47 14.70 7.11
C ALA A 192 5.57 15.95 7.16
N ASP A 193 5.04 16.35 6.00
CA ASP A 193 4.05 17.42 5.91
C ASP A 193 2.77 17.02 6.70
N PRO A 194 2.27 17.89 7.61
CA PRO A 194 1.04 17.69 8.37
C PRO A 194 -0.16 17.21 7.55
N GLY A 195 -0.21 17.56 6.24
CA GLY A 195 -1.24 17.08 5.34
C GLY A 195 -1.31 15.56 5.20
N HIS A 196 -0.21 14.83 5.34
CA HIS A 196 -0.19 13.35 5.31
C HIS A 196 -0.90 12.75 6.52
N TRP A 197 -0.58 13.29 7.71
CA TRP A 197 -1.19 12.85 8.95
C TRP A 197 -2.69 13.13 8.95
N LEU A 198 -3.10 14.35 8.60
CA LEU A 198 -4.52 14.71 8.58
C LEU A 198 -5.33 13.80 7.65
N ARG A 199 -4.83 13.52 6.44
CA ARG A 199 -5.48 12.60 5.50
C ARG A 199 -5.52 11.17 6.02
N ALA A 200 -4.46 10.69 6.69
CA ALA A 200 -4.45 9.38 7.32
C ALA A 200 -5.50 9.29 8.45
N VAL A 201 -5.60 10.32 9.31
CA VAL A 201 -6.59 10.35 10.39
C VAL A 201 -8.02 10.34 9.83
N ILE A 202 -8.32 11.24 8.90
CA ILE A 202 -9.67 11.34 8.33
C ILE A 202 -10.00 10.10 7.49
N GLY A 203 -9.05 9.60 6.70
CA GLY A 203 -9.21 8.40 5.89
C GLY A 203 -9.46 7.15 6.74
N GLY A 204 -8.67 6.96 7.81
CA GLY A 204 -8.82 5.85 8.75
C GLY A 204 -10.14 5.90 9.52
N ALA A 205 -10.45 7.05 10.13
CA ALA A 205 -11.68 7.23 10.89
C ALA A 205 -12.93 7.16 9.99
N GLY A 206 -12.89 7.80 8.83
CA GLY A 206 -13.99 7.83 7.87
C GLY A 206 -14.30 6.44 7.31
N LEU A 207 -13.27 5.67 6.94
CA LEU A 207 -13.47 4.31 6.45
C LEU A 207 -13.97 3.39 7.57
N ALA A 208 -13.40 3.47 8.77
CA ALA A 208 -13.89 2.70 9.91
C ALA A 208 -15.35 3.03 10.26
N LEU A 209 -15.74 4.31 10.23
CA LEU A 209 -17.10 4.75 10.47
C LEU A 209 -18.06 4.27 9.37
N PHE A 210 -17.63 4.27 8.11
CA PHE A 210 -18.41 3.72 7.01
C PHE A 210 -18.71 2.22 7.25
N PHE A 211 -17.68 1.42 7.53
CA PHE A 211 -17.87 -0.01 7.83
C PHE A 211 -18.70 -0.23 9.10
N ALA A 212 -18.44 0.53 10.18
CA ALA A 212 -19.19 0.42 11.42
C ALA A 212 -20.67 0.82 11.26
N SER A 213 -20.96 1.88 10.51
CA SER A 213 -22.34 2.32 10.25
C SER A 213 -23.10 1.29 9.42
N THR A 214 -22.47 0.69 8.40
CA THR A 214 -23.10 -0.42 7.66
C THR A 214 -23.36 -1.64 8.54
N ALA A 215 -22.46 -1.96 9.48
CA ALA A 215 -22.65 -3.06 10.43
C ALA A 215 -23.86 -2.83 11.34
N VAL A 216 -24.05 -1.59 11.83
CA VAL A 216 -25.17 -1.22 12.69
C VAL A 216 -26.49 -1.12 11.91
N LEU A 217 -26.47 -0.51 10.73
CA LEU A 217 -27.68 -0.25 9.93
C LEU A 217 -28.21 -1.50 9.22
N LEU A 218 -27.34 -2.36 8.68
CA LEU A 218 -27.73 -3.55 7.92
C LEU A 218 -27.70 -4.82 8.79
N GLY A 219 -27.19 -4.73 10.03
CA GLY A 219 -27.11 -5.85 10.97
C GLY A 219 -26.41 -7.06 10.35
N ARG A 220 -27.11 -8.19 10.28
CA ARG A 220 -26.59 -9.44 9.69
C ARG A 220 -26.34 -9.37 8.18
N ARG A 221 -26.80 -8.34 7.47
CA ARG A 221 -26.51 -8.12 6.04
C ARG A 221 -25.37 -7.14 5.81
N GLY A 222 -24.91 -6.46 6.86
CA GLY A 222 -23.82 -5.50 6.81
C GLY A 222 -22.44 -6.15 6.93
N PHE A 223 -21.41 -5.32 6.83
CA PHE A 223 -20.04 -5.74 7.11
C PHE A 223 -19.85 -6.09 8.59
N GLY A 224 -18.88 -6.96 8.88
CA GLY A 224 -18.59 -7.33 10.25
C GLY A 224 -17.94 -6.17 11.01
N LEU A 225 -18.17 -6.08 12.32
CA LEU A 225 -17.43 -5.15 13.19
C LEU A 225 -15.91 -5.39 13.16
N GLY A 226 -15.47 -6.61 12.79
CA GLY A 226 -14.06 -6.92 12.55
C GLY A 226 -13.48 -6.17 11.34
N ASP A 227 -14.25 -6.06 10.26
CA ASP A 227 -13.83 -5.34 9.04
C ASP A 227 -13.70 -3.84 9.31
N ALA A 228 -14.57 -3.27 10.16
CA ALA A 228 -14.46 -1.87 10.58
C ALA A 228 -13.15 -1.57 11.33
N LYS A 229 -12.64 -2.53 12.12
CA LYS A 229 -11.34 -2.39 12.80
C LYS A 229 -10.17 -2.49 11.83
N LEU A 230 -10.26 -3.37 10.85
CA LEU A 230 -9.26 -3.46 9.78
C LEU A 230 -9.26 -2.18 8.93
N ALA A 231 -10.44 -1.66 8.59
CA ALA A 231 -10.65 -0.42 7.86
C ALA A 231 -9.97 0.78 8.55
N LEU A 232 -9.86 0.79 9.87
CA LEU A 232 -9.18 1.83 10.64
C LEU A 232 -7.68 1.91 10.32
N SER A 233 -7.05 0.76 10.10
CA SER A 233 -5.64 0.68 9.69
C SER A 233 -5.45 0.92 8.19
N VAL A 234 -6.37 0.43 7.36
CA VAL A 234 -6.31 0.55 5.90
C VAL A 234 -6.57 1.97 5.43
N GLY A 235 -7.61 2.62 5.96
CA GLY A 235 -7.92 4.00 5.63
C GLY A 235 -6.80 4.94 6.05
N ALA A 236 -6.09 4.63 7.16
CA ALA A 236 -4.93 5.38 7.59
C ALA A 236 -3.75 5.20 6.62
N LEU A 237 -3.44 3.97 6.22
CA LEU A 237 -2.38 3.69 5.24
C LEU A 237 -2.69 4.33 3.89
N LEU A 238 -3.88 4.12 3.32
CA LEU A 238 -4.22 4.68 2.02
C LEU A 238 -4.35 6.21 2.07
N GLY A 239 -4.95 6.73 3.14
CA GLY A 239 -5.09 8.18 3.37
C GLY A 239 -3.74 8.88 3.46
N TRP A 240 -2.71 8.23 4.01
CA TRP A 240 -1.35 8.76 4.04
C TRP A 240 -0.83 9.13 2.65
N TYR A 241 -1.02 8.25 1.66
CA TYR A 241 -0.59 8.49 0.27
C TYR A 241 -1.55 9.40 -0.50
N GLY A 242 -2.81 9.50 -0.06
CA GLY A 242 -3.73 10.56 -0.45
C GLY A 242 -5.13 10.10 -0.81
N TRP A 243 -6.02 11.07 -1.04
CA TRP A 243 -7.42 10.81 -1.39
C TRP A 243 -7.61 9.94 -2.63
N PRO A 244 -6.87 10.15 -3.75
CA PRO A 244 -7.01 9.29 -4.92
C PRO A 244 -6.66 7.84 -4.61
N VAL A 245 -5.61 7.60 -3.81
CA VAL A 245 -5.15 6.27 -3.42
C VAL A 245 -6.17 5.57 -2.53
N LEU A 246 -6.77 6.29 -1.58
CA LEU A 246 -7.86 5.79 -0.74
C LEU A 246 -9.08 5.38 -1.54
N LEU A 247 -9.56 6.26 -2.42
CA LEU A 247 -10.73 5.96 -3.25
C LEU A 247 -10.45 4.81 -4.21
N PHE A 248 -9.28 4.80 -4.83
CA PHE A 248 -8.88 3.75 -5.76
C PHE A 248 -8.74 2.39 -5.06
N GLY A 249 -8.12 2.33 -3.88
CA GLY A 249 -8.04 1.11 -3.07
C GLY A 249 -9.40 0.59 -2.63
N LEU A 250 -10.34 1.49 -2.33
CA LEU A 250 -11.71 1.12 -2.02
C LEU A 250 -12.44 0.54 -3.23
N VAL A 251 -12.31 1.18 -4.40
CA VAL A 251 -12.87 0.70 -5.67
C VAL A 251 -12.30 -0.66 -6.04
N LEU A 252 -10.98 -0.86 -5.92
CA LEU A 252 -10.34 -2.15 -6.18
C LEU A 252 -10.85 -3.22 -5.22
N THR A 253 -10.95 -2.91 -3.93
CA THR A 253 -11.47 -3.82 -2.92
C THR A 253 -12.89 -4.27 -3.25
N PHE A 254 -13.80 -3.31 -3.47
CA PHE A 254 -15.18 -3.61 -3.79
C PHE A 254 -15.32 -4.31 -5.14
N GLY A 255 -14.59 -3.87 -6.16
CA GLY A 255 -14.59 -4.46 -7.49
C GLY A 255 -14.14 -5.92 -7.47
N LEU A 256 -13.02 -6.23 -6.79
CA LEU A 256 -12.54 -7.60 -6.63
C LEU A 256 -13.54 -8.46 -5.85
N SER A 257 -14.08 -7.94 -4.75
CA SER A 257 -15.07 -8.67 -3.95
C SER A 257 -16.35 -8.95 -4.75
N ALA A 258 -16.82 -7.99 -5.55
CA ALA A 258 -18.00 -8.11 -6.38
C ALA A 258 -17.77 -9.12 -7.51
N LEU A 259 -16.62 -9.05 -8.19
CA LEU A 259 -16.26 -9.97 -9.27
C LEU A 259 -16.23 -11.42 -8.77
N VAL A 260 -15.60 -11.66 -7.62
CA VAL A 260 -15.52 -13.01 -7.03
C VAL A 260 -16.90 -13.47 -6.54
N SER A 261 -17.66 -12.60 -5.86
CA SER A 261 -19.01 -12.92 -5.40
C SER A 261 -19.96 -13.26 -6.55
N LEU A 262 -19.91 -12.49 -7.64
CA LEU A 262 -20.69 -12.73 -8.86
C LEU A 262 -20.27 -14.03 -9.55
N GLY A 263 -18.97 -14.33 -9.62
CA GLY A 263 -18.47 -15.59 -10.17
C GLY A 263 -18.93 -16.81 -9.36
N LEU A 264 -18.89 -16.72 -8.03
CA LEU A 264 -19.40 -17.77 -7.12
C LEU A 264 -20.91 -17.97 -7.26
N LEU A 265 -21.66 -16.88 -7.42
CA LEU A 265 -23.11 -16.93 -7.66
C LEU A 265 -23.45 -17.52 -9.04
N ALA A 266 -22.75 -17.10 -10.09
CA ALA A 266 -22.92 -17.60 -11.45
C ALA A 266 -22.59 -19.08 -11.57
N THR A 267 -21.56 -19.55 -10.83
CA THR A 267 -21.21 -20.98 -10.74
C THR A 267 -22.09 -21.77 -9.77
N ARG A 268 -23.10 -21.13 -9.16
CA ARG A 268 -23.99 -21.70 -8.12
C ARG A 268 -23.25 -22.34 -6.94
N ARG A 269 -22.03 -21.87 -6.67
CA ARG A 269 -21.21 -22.30 -5.54
C ARG A 269 -21.47 -21.49 -4.27
N ALA A 270 -22.18 -20.36 -4.39
CA ALA A 270 -22.63 -19.54 -3.27
C ALA A 270 -24.08 -19.10 -3.48
N ASN A 271 -24.79 -18.86 -2.37
CA ASN A 271 -26.14 -18.30 -2.37
C ASN A 271 -26.08 -16.83 -1.93
N TRP A 272 -27.16 -16.09 -2.18
CA TRP A 272 -27.32 -14.70 -1.71
C TRP A 272 -27.24 -14.52 -0.18
N SER A 273 -27.33 -15.61 0.58
CA SER A 273 -27.17 -15.63 2.04
C SER A 273 -25.77 -16.04 2.52
N THR A 274 -24.86 -16.38 1.61
CA THR A 274 -23.50 -16.79 1.95
C THR A 274 -22.67 -15.56 2.31
N HIS A 275 -22.17 -15.51 3.54
CA HIS A 275 -21.20 -14.49 3.96
C HIS A 275 -19.83 -14.80 3.38
N LEU A 276 -19.31 -13.92 2.52
CA LEU A 276 -17.92 -14.02 2.03
C LEU A 276 -16.96 -13.26 2.95
N PRO A 277 -15.74 -13.78 3.15
CA PRO A 277 -14.71 -13.08 3.92
C PRO A 277 -14.24 -11.85 3.13
N PHE A 278 -14.43 -10.66 3.70
CA PHE A 278 -14.09 -9.39 3.04
C PHE A 278 -12.61 -9.00 3.25
N GLY A 279 -11.99 -9.47 4.33
CA GLY A 279 -10.60 -9.19 4.70
C GLY A 279 -9.57 -9.45 3.59
N PRO A 280 -9.60 -10.60 2.87
CA PRO A 280 -8.67 -10.86 1.79
C PRO A 280 -8.75 -9.83 0.65
N PHE A 281 -9.97 -9.43 0.26
CA PHE A 281 -10.16 -8.44 -0.80
C PHE A 281 -9.69 -7.06 -0.36
N LEU A 282 -9.90 -6.73 0.92
CA LEU A 282 -9.46 -5.47 1.52
C LEU A 282 -7.92 -5.39 1.53
N LEU A 283 -7.23 -6.48 1.87
CA LEU A 283 -5.77 -6.55 1.76
C LEU A 283 -5.29 -6.40 0.31
N LEU A 284 -5.90 -7.13 -0.62
CA LEU A 284 -5.52 -7.10 -2.03
C LEU A 284 -5.74 -5.72 -2.64
N GLY A 285 -6.89 -5.09 -2.40
CA GLY A 285 -7.18 -3.75 -2.90
C GLY A 285 -6.27 -2.69 -2.28
N THR A 286 -5.97 -2.80 -0.98
CA THR A 286 -5.03 -1.89 -0.29
C THR A 286 -3.64 -2.00 -0.88
N THR A 287 -3.10 -3.21 -0.97
CA THR A 287 -1.74 -3.44 -1.49
C THR A 287 -1.62 -3.06 -2.96
N ALA A 288 -2.61 -3.40 -3.79
CA ALA A 288 -2.65 -3.02 -5.19
C ALA A 288 -2.71 -1.50 -5.39
N ALA A 289 -3.52 -0.78 -4.59
CA ALA A 289 -3.58 0.67 -4.67
C ALA A 289 -2.28 1.35 -4.24
N LEU A 290 -1.65 0.85 -3.17
CA LEU A 290 -0.34 1.35 -2.74
C LEU A 290 0.72 1.16 -3.83
N LEU A 291 0.76 -0.01 -4.48
CA LEU A 291 1.73 -0.30 -5.55
C LEU A 291 1.57 0.58 -6.77
N LEU A 292 0.33 0.98 -7.09
CA LEU A 292 0.05 1.83 -8.23
C LEU A 292 0.23 3.33 -7.92
N ALA A 293 0.30 3.68 -6.64
CA ALA A 293 0.50 5.04 -6.16
C ALA A 293 1.99 5.40 -5.95
N THR A 294 2.85 4.40 -5.79
CA THR A 294 4.32 4.53 -5.64
C THR A 294 5.04 4.40 -6.98
#